data_AF-A0AAE0YNY8-F1
#
_entry.id   AF-A0AAE0YNY8-F1
#
_cell.length_a   1.000
_cell.length_b   1.000
_cell.length_c   1.000
_cell.angle_alpha   90.00
_cell.angle_beta   90.00
_cell.angle_gamma   90.00
#
_symmetry.space_group_name_H-M   'P 1'
#
loop_
_entity.id
_entity.type
_entity.pdbx_description
1 polymer ?
#
loop_
_entity_poly.entity_id
_entity_poly.type
_entity_poly.pdbx_seq_one_letter_code
_entity_poly.pdbx_strand_id
1 'polypeptide(L)' 'MAVKVSGAKRLLRKIFRPKRKSLTWNEIWHMAPLQISFLIRSVYDFLPSNSNLVRWGKKENPTCPLFQSGQTTEHFLSSC' A
#
# COMPACT_ATOMS: atom_id res chain seq x y z
N MET A 1 -21.39 -25.52 -4.18
CA MET A 1 -21.58 -25.06 -2.79
C MET A 1 -20.85 -23.73 -2.61
N ALA A 2 -21.58 -22.61 -2.63
CA ALA A 2 -20.99 -21.26 -2.53
C ALA A 2 -20.85 -20.84 -1.05
N VAL A 3 -19.62 -20.84 -0.55
CA VAL A 3 -19.31 -20.42 0.82
C VAL A 3 -19.60 -18.91 0.97
N LYS A 4 -20.27 -18.56 2.06
CA LYS A 4 -20.84 -17.25 2.38
C LYS A 4 -19.74 -16.23 2.76
N VAL A 5 -18.89 -15.79 1.83
CA VAL A 5 -17.76 -14.85 2.08
C VAL A 5 -18.19 -13.37 2.17
N SER A 6 -19.42 -13.07 2.62
CA SER A 6 -19.94 -11.69 2.65
C SER A 6 -19.70 -10.97 3.99
N GLY A 7 -19.73 -11.71 5.11
CA GLY A 7 -19.57 -11.15 6.46
C GLY A 7 -18.15 -10.70 6.79
N ALA A 8 -17.15 -11.52 6.47
CA ALA A 8 -15.73 -11.24 6.76
C ALA A 8 -15.22 -9.99 6.03
N LYS A 9 -15.66 -9.78 4.77
CA LYS A 9 -15.29 -8.60 3.97
C LYS A 9 -15.84 -7.29 4.56
N ARG A 10 -16.94 -7.35 5.30
CA ARG A 10 -17.57 -6.19 5.95
C ARG A 10 -16.89 -5.82 7.27
N LEU A 11 -16.43 -6.82 8.02
CA LEU A 11 -15.63 -6.63 9.24
C LEU A 11 -14.22 -6.11 8.93
N LEU A 12 -13.57 -6.66 7.90
CA LEU A 12 -12.25 -6.17 7.45
C LEU A 12 -12.30 -4.70 7.00
N ARG A 13 -13.40 -4.26 6.35
CA ARG A 13 -13.61 -2.84 6.01
C ARG A 13 -13.77 -1.92 7.21
N LYS A 14 -14.21 -2.43 8.36
CA LYS A 14 -14.36 -1.65 9.60
C LYS A 14 -13.05 -1.57 10.37
N ILE A 15 -12.29 -2.67 10.42
CA ILE A 15 -11.00 -2.77 11.12
C ILE A 15 -9.91 -1.99 10.35
N PHE A 16 -9.91 -2.11 9.02
CA PHE A 16 -8.95 -1.43 8.14
C PHE A 16 -9.58 -0.20 7.48
N ARG A 17 -10.34 0.61 8.23
CA ARG A 17 -10.58 2.00 7.83
C ARG A 17 -9.42 2.81 8.40
N PRO A 18 -8.34 3.08 7.65
CA PRO A 18 -7.38 4.08 8.07
C PRO A 18 -8.18 5.38 8.22
N LYS A 19 -8.34 5.83 9.47
CA LYS A 19 -8.91 7.13 9.76
C LYS A 19 -8.00 8.11 9.04
N ARG A 20 -8.49 8.78 7.99
CA ARG A 20 -7.70 9.76 7.24
C ARG A 20 -7.37 10.89 8.20
N LYS A 21 -6.25 10.78 8.91
CA LYS A 21 -5.68 11.85 9.70
C LYS A 21 -4.93 12.73 8.71
N SER A 22 -5.41 13.95 8.52
CA SER A 22 -4.63 14.98 7.85
C SER A 22 -3.49 15.34 8.78
N LEU A 23 -2.26 15.02 8.41
CA LEU A 23 -1.08 15.49 9.12
C LEU A 23 -0.78 16.91 8.67
N THR A 24 -0.65 17.82 9.62
CA THR A 24 -0.17 19.17 9.33
C THR A 24 1.35 19.19 9.23
N TRP A 25 1.90 20.17 8.51
CA TRP A 25 3.36 20.31 8.40
C TRP A 25 4.04 20.47 9.76
N ASN A 26 3.38 21.18 10.68
CA ASN A 26 3.88 21.38 12.03
C ASN A 26 3.98 20.06 12.81
N GLU A 27 2.99 19.18 12.69
CA GLU A 27 3.02 17.85 13.33
C GLU A 27 4.19 17.02 12.79
N ILE A 28 4.45 17.05 11.48
CA ILE A 28 5.55 16.31 10.85
C ILE A 28 6.91 16.76 11.40
N TRP A 29 7.13 18.07 11.55
CA TRP A 29 8.38 18.59 12.10
C TRP A 29 8.63 18.22 13.56
N HIS A 30 7.57 17.99 14.33
CA HIS A 30 7.66 17.61 15.75
C HIS A 30 7.60 16.10 15.98
N MET A 31 7.46 15.29 14.92
CA MET A 31 7.46 13.84 15.03
C MET A 31 8.86 13.28 15.27
N ALA A 32 8.93 12.18 16.04
CA ALA A 32 10.18 11.46 16.19
C ALA A 32 10.65 10.90 14.83
N PRO A 33 11.96 10.94 14.51
CA PRO A 33 12.48 10.46 13.22
C PRO A 33 12.06 9.03 12.87
N LEU A 34 12.02 8.14 13.87
CA LEU A 34 11.58 6.76 13.67
C LEU A 34 10.10 6.65 13.29
N GLN A 35 9.24 7.52 13.82
CA GLN A 35 7.81 7.54 13.48
C GLN A 35 7.60 7.98 12.03
N ILE A 36 8.34 9.00 11.58
CA ILE A 36 8.31 9.48 10.19
C ILE A 36 8.79 8.35 9.26
N SER A 37 9.91 7.71 9.61
CA SER A 37 10.50 6.62 8.84
C SER A 37 9.55 5.42 8.72
N PHE A 38 8.85 5.08 9.81
CA PHE A 38 7.81 4.05 9.81
C PHE A 38 6.61 4.45 8.95
N LEU A 39 6.13 5.68 9.09
CA LEU A 39 4.97 6.18 8.34
C LEU A 39 5.23 6.10 6.83
N ILE A 40 6.38 6.61 6.38
CA ILE A 40 6.77 6.60 4.96
C ILE A 40 6.84 5.16 4.44
N ARG A 41 7.52 4.25 5.15
CA ARG A 41 7.61 2.84 4.74
C ARG A 41 6.25 2.17 4.69
N SER A 42 5.39 2.41 5.69
CA SER A 42 4.05 1.85 5.73
C SER A 42 3.22 2.29 4.52
N VAL A 43 3.35 3.55 4.09
CA VAL A 43 2.66 4.06 2.89
C VAL A 43 3.17 3.37 1.63
N TYR A 44 4.49 3.19 1.50
CA TYR A 44 5.06 2.47 0.36
C TYR A 44 4.67 0.99 0.33
N ASP A 45 4.58 0.34 1.49
CA ASP A 45 4.14 -1.05 1.58
C ASP A 45 2.67 -1.20 1.20
N PHE A 46 1.82 -0.19 1.43
CA PHE A 46 0.40 -0.18 1.03
C PHE A 46 0.14 0.30 -0.40
N LEU A 47 1.16 0.81 -1.09
CA LEU A 47 1.01 1.32 -2.45
C LEU A 47 0.78 0.15 -3.42
N PRO A 48 -0.21 0.23 -4.33
CA PRO A 48 -0.53 -0.85 -5.25
C PRO A 48 0.46 -0.90 -6.44
N SER A 49 1.75 -1.07 -6.15
CA SER A 49 2.78 -1.34 -7.16
C SER A 49 2.69 -2.81 -7.63
N ASN A 50 3.10 -3.13 -8.85
CA ASN A 50 3.05 -4.52 -9.32
C ASN A 50 3.91 -5.46 -8.45
N SER A 51 5.04 -5.00 -7.92
CA SER A 51 5.82 -5.75 -6.92
C SER A 51 5.05 -6.03 -5.64
N ASN A 52 4.35 -5.04 -5.08
CA ASN A 52 3.55 -5.23 -3.87
C ASN A 52 2.34 -6.12 -4.14
N LEU A 53 1.73 -6.03 -5.32
CA LEU A 53 0.63 -6.91 -5.73
C LEU A 53 1.07 -8.38 -5.81
N VAL A 54 2.29 -8.65 -6.27
CA VAL A 54 2.88 -9.99 -6.25
C VAL A 54 3.13 -10.45 -4.82
N ARG A 55 3.71 -9.59 -3.96
CA ARG A 55 3.89 -9.89 -2.53
C ARG A 55 2.58 -10.19 -1.81
N TRP A 56 1.49 -9.52 -2.17
CA TRP A 56 0.17 -9.77 -1.60
C TRP A 56 -0.57 -10.97 -2.22
N GLY A 57 0.05 -11.68 -3.18
CA GLY A 57 -0.57 -12.80 -3.88
C GLY A 57 -1.76 -12.39 -4.77
N LYS A 58 -1.83 -11.13 -5.18
CA LYS A 58 -2.90 -10.61 -6.07
C LYS A 58 -2.51 -10.64 -7.55
N LYS A 59 -1.22 -10.75 -7.85
CA LYS A 59 -0.68 -10.81 -9.22
C LYS A 59 0.45 -11.83 -9.25
N GLU A 60 0.63 -12.51 -10.37
CA GLU A 60 1.65 -13.56 -10.50
C GLU A 60 2.99 -12.99 -11.01
N ASN A 61 2.94 -11.99 -11.89
CA ASN A 61 4.12 -11.38 -12.50
C ASN A 61 4.27 -9.89 -12.14
N PRO A 62 5.47 -9.43 -11.71
CA PRO A 62 5.70 -8.04 -11.30
C PRO A 62 5.91 -7.07 -12.48
N THR A 63 5.69 -7.49 -13.72
CA THR A 63 6.06 -6.74 -14.93
C THR A 63 5.20 -5.48 -15.18
N CYS A 64 5.80 -4.33 -15.54
CA CYS A 64 5.07 -3.14 -16.07
C CYS A 64 4.67 -3.47 -17.53
N PRO A 65 3.40 -3.31 -17.92
CA PRO A 65 3.00 -3.46 -19.33
C PRO A 65 3.75 -2.53 -20.28
N LEU A 66 4.20 -1.37 -19.79
CA LEU A 66 4.84 -0.32 -20.60
C LEU A 66 6.33 -0.61 -20.86
N PHE A 67 7.06 -1.15 -19.88
CA PHE A 67 8.52 -1.33 -19.97
C PHE A 67 8.97 -2.79 -20.04
N GLN A 68 8.05 -3.74 -19.84
CA GLN A 68 8.31 -5.19 -19.83
C GLN A 68 9.39 -5.66 -18.83
N SER A 69 9.90 -4.75 -18.00
CA SER A 69 10.79 -4.99 -16.88
C SER A 69 9.99 -5.19 -15.59
N GLY A 70 10.62 -5.79 -14.59
CA GLY A 70 10.02 -5.91 -13.25
C GLY A 70 9.78 -4.53 -12.66
N GLN A 71 8.54 -4.20 -12.28
CA GLN A 71 8.27 -2.93 -11.60
C GLN A 71 8.79 -2.98 -10.18
N THR A 72 9.75 -2.11 -9.89
CA THR A 72 10.09 -1.74 -8.51
C THR A 72 9.14 -0.66 -8.00
N THR A 73 9.15 -0.40 -6.70
CA THR A 73 8.42 0.75 -6.11
C THR A 73 8.91 2.08 -6.69
N GLU A 74 10.20 2.20 -6.99
CA GLU A 74 10.78 3.38 -7.64
C GLU A 74 10.17 3.63 -9.01
N HIS A 75 10.06 2.57 -9.84
CA HIS A 75 9.45 2.62 -11.16
C HIS A 75 7.99 3.08 -11.11
N PHE A 76 7.25 2.71 -10.07
CA PHE A 76 5.86 3.15 -9.88
C PHE A 76 5.80 4.64 -9.50
N LEU A 77 6.75 5.14 -8.70
CA LEU A 77 6.80 6.53 -8.25
C LEU A 77 7.33 7.48 -9.32
N SER A 78 8.10 6.98 -10.30
CA SER A 78 8.55 7.73 -11.47
C SER A 78 7.54 7.76 -12.62
N SER A 79 6.30 7.32 -12.40
CA SER A 79 5.16 7.27 -13.36
C SER A 79 5.07 6.09 -14.34
N CYS A 80 5.86 5.01 -14.19
CA CYS A 80 6.33 4.20 -15.34
C CYS A 80 6.92 5.17 -16.39
#